data_AF-A0A8I7BHV5-F1
#
_entry.id   AF-A0A8I7BHV5-F1
#
_cell.length_a   1.000
_cell.length_b   1.000
_cell.length_c   1.000
_cell.angle_alpha   90.00
_cell.angle_beta   90.00
_cell.angle_gamma   90.00
#
_symmetry.space_group_name_H-M   'P 1'
#
loop_
_entity.id
_entity.type
_entity.pdbx_description
1 polymer ?
#
loop_
_entity_poly.entity_id
_entity_poly.type
_entity_poly.pdbx_seq_one_letter_code
_entity_poly.pdbx_strand_id
1 'polypeptide(L)'
;MESRKNAGVKKRKLPNDGTVQEQWPSTEEMRQAVKEMRSELLNLRDDNKQLREDLLGKELQLVKTRTLLVDMEHKLSNTQTLLKDMEHKLSNTQTLLDDIAAQKLADTQEFETEILRLKCLLAEKNDTNNYALVVSPEEIQKQTPVSPARTPVSNRTNTEDCCRRGVCSSGSGTDESSRSCVYHMLVESLVGMKFTLKDETEGLSVAIYHEATGYDFSLTWLEQPDGGEWVYNWSSLGTLEVNSAKKWVTTQGVRFSMDMFSMFFNRISSLIKRGR
;
A
#
# COMPACT_ATOMS: atom_id res chain seq x y z
N MET A 1 51.98 -4.81 -104.79
CA MET A 1 52.01 -6.03 -103.97
C MET A 1 53.15 -5.83 -102.98
N GLU A 2 53.00 -5.89 -101.67
CA GLU A 2 52.11 -6.71 -100.86
C GLU A 2 52.08 -6.12 -99.43
N SER A 3 50.88 -5.93 -98.88
CA SER A 3 50.66 -5.25 -97.61
C SER A 3 50.56 -6.26 -96.46
N ARG A 4 51.46 -6.09 -95.48
CA ARG A 4 51.37 -6.38 -94.04
C ARG A 4 50.29 -7.37 -93.56
N LYS A 5 50.72 -8.50 -92.98
CA LYS A 5 49.97 -9.25 -91.96
C LYS A 5 50.91 -9.67 -90.82
N ASN A 6 50.90 -8.92 -89.73
CA ASN A 6 51.50 -9.31 -88.45
C ASN A 6 50.51 -8.98 -87.32
N ALA A 7 50.06 -10.01 -86.60
CA ALA A 7 49.79 -10.05 -85.15
C ALA A 7 48.93 -11.28 -84.81
N GLY A 8 49.57 -12.45 -84.65
CA GLY A 8 48.94 -13.60 -84.01
C GLY A 8 48.85 -13.37 -82.50
N VAL A 9 47.63 -13.39 -81.96
CA VAL A 9 47.28 -13.07 -80.57
C VAL A 9 47.93 -14.05 -79.58
N LYS A 10 48.62 -13.50 -78.57
CA LYS A 10 49.19 -14.22 -77.42
C LYS A 10 48.06 -14.70 -76.49
N LYS A 11 48.14 -15.97 -76.07
CA LYS A 11 47.21 -16.66 -75.15
C LYS A 11 47.03 -15.88 -73.84
N ARG A 12 45.78 -15.64 -73.44
CA ARG A 12 45.41 -15.41 -72.04
C ARG A 12 44.87 -16.73 -71.47
N LYS A 13 45.62 -17.35 -70.55
CA LYS A 13 45.07 -18.38 -69.66
C LYS A 13 44.06 -17.69 -68.75
N LEU A 14 42.81 -18.11 -68.81
CA LEU A 14 41.82 -17.79 -67.78
C LEU A 14 42.33 -18.40 -66.45
N PRO A 15 42.23 -17.69 -65.31
CA PRO A 15 42.35 -18.35 -64.02
C PRO A 15 41.26 -19.42 -63.97
N ASN A 16 41.66 -20.64 -63.64
CA ASN A 16 40.74 -21.71 -63.30
C ASN A 16 39.98 -21.23 -62.07
N ASP A 17 38.76 -20.72 -62.28
CA ASP A 17 37.82 -20.44 -61.21
C ASP A 17 37.55 -21.78 -60.54
N GLY A 18 38.14 -21.96 -59.36
CA GLY A 18 38.04 -23.16 -58.56
C GLY A 18 36.58 -23.39 -58.26
N THR A 19 35.95 -24.19 -59.11
CA THR A 19 34.58 -24.62 -58.98
C THR A 19 34.52 -25.29 -57.61
N VAL A 20 33.84 -24.67 -56.66
CA VAL A 20 33.41 -25.34 -55.44
C VAL A 20 32.52 -26.47 -55.96
N GLN A 21 33.11 -27.66 -56.09
CA GLN A 21 32.39 -28.84 -56.50
C GLN A 21 31.49 -29.19 -55.32
N GLU A 22 30.24 -28.74 -55.37
CA GLU A 22 29.20 -29.17 -54.44
C GLU A 22 29.09 -30.69 -54.53
N GLN A 23 29.76 -31.36 -53.60
CA GLN A 23 29.74 -32.80 -53.50
C GLN A 23 28.40 -33.20 -52.90
N TRP A 24 27.49 -33.69 -53.76
CA TRP A 24 26.20 -34.18 -53.33
C TRP A 24 26.38 -35.32 -52.32
N PRO A 25 25.62 -35.30 -51.20
CA PRO A 25 25.64 -36.37 -50.23
C PRO A 25 25.41 -37.72 -50.90
N SER A 26 26.07 -38.76 -50.39
CA SER A 26 25.85 -40.12 -50.88
C SER A 26 24.38 -40.50 -50.72
N THR A 27 23.86 -41.35 -51.61
CA THR A 27 22.46 -41.82 -51.50
C THR A 27 22.17 -42.49 -50.15
N GLU A 28 23.19 -43.05 -49.47
CA GLU A 28 23.06 -43.61 -48.12
C GLU A 28 22.94 -42.51 -47.05
N GLU A 29 23.69 -41.42 -47.18
CA GLU A 29 23.60 -40.26 -46.27
C GLU A 29 22.23 -39.60 -46.37
N MET A 30 21.70 -39.45 -47.59
CA MET A 30 20.33 -38.96 -47.79
C MET A 30 19.28 -39.90 -47.19
N ARG A 31 19.44 -41.23 -47.34
CA ARG A 31 18.53 -42.22 -46.73
C ARG A 31 18.52 -42.11 -45.20
N GLN A 32 19.71 -41.98 -44.60
CA GLN A 32 19.85 -41.86 -43.15
C GLN A 32 19.26 -40.54 -42.65
N ALA A 33 19.53 -39.41 -43.32
CA ALA A 33 18.93 -38.12 -42.97
C ALA A 33 17.39 -38.15 -43.04
N VAL A 34 16.80 -38.81 -44.05
CA VAL A 34 15.34 -38.97 -44.13
C VAL A 34 14.80 -39.82 -42.98
N LYS A 35 15.54 -40.83 -42.51
CA LYS A 35 15.13 -41.66 -41.37
C LYS A 35 15.16 -40.85 -40.06
N GLU A 36 16.20 -40.04 -39.87
CA GLU A 36 16.32 -39.13 -38.72
C GLU A 36 15.20 -38.08 -38.72
N MET A 37 14.98 -37.39 -39.84
CA MET A 37 13.86 -36.44 -39.97
C MET A 37 12.51 -37.08 -39.69
N ARG A 38 12.28 -38.33 -40.13
CA ARG A 38 11.05 -39.07 -39.80
C ARG A 38 10.91 -39.33 -38.31
N SER A 39 12.00 -39.66 -37.63
CA SER A 39 11.99 -39.87 -36.17
C SER A 39 11.72 -38.57 -35.41
N GLU A 40 12.33 -37.46 -35.83
CA GLU A 40 12.07 -36.14 -35.25
C GLU A 40 10.62 -35.70 -35.45
N LEU A 41 10.07 -35.88 -36.66
CA LEU A 41 8.66 -35.58 -36.94
C LEU A 41 7.69 -36.41 -36.09
N LEU A 42 8.04 -37.64 -35.75
CA LEU A 42 7.24 -38.48 -34.87
C LEU A 42 7.28 -37.94 -33.44
N ASN A 43 8.47 -37.63 -32.91
CA ASN A 43 8.63 -37.06 -31.58
C ASN A 43 7.88 -35.73 -31.46
N LEU A 44 8.04 -34.83 -32.43
CA LEU A 44 7.35 -33.54 -32.46
C LEU A 44 5.82 -33.70 -32.51
N ARG A 45 5.31 -34.75 -33.15
CA ARG A 45 3.88 -35.06 -33.18
C ARG A 45 3.38 -35.47 -31.79
N ASP A 46 4.14 -36.31 -31.10
CA ASP A 46 3.79 -36.77 -29.75
C ASP A 46 3.86 -35.61 -28.75
N ASP A 47 4.89 -34.76 -28.84
CA ASP A 47 5.01 -33.54 -28.04
C ASP A 47 3.83 -32.59 -28.29
N ASN A 48 3.43 -32.39 -29.55
CA ASN A 48 2.28 -31.54 -29.89
C ASN A 48 0.98 -32.09 -29.29
N LYS A 49 0.82 -33.42 -29.26
CA LYS A 49 -0.33 -34.07 -28.65
C LYS A 49 -0.35 -33.83 -27.15
N GLN A 50 0.78 -34.01 -26.46
CA GLN A 50 0.90 -33.76 -25.03
C GLN A 50 0.60 -32.29 -24.70
N LEU A 51 1.15 -31.35 -25.46
CA LEU A 51 0.90 -29.92 -25.27
C LEU A 51 -0.58 -29.55 -25.40
N ARG A 52 -1.32 -30.21 -26.29
CA ARG A 52 -2.77 -29.99 -26.43
C ARG A 52 -3.55 -30.51 -25.22
N GLU A 53 -3.17 -31.68 -24.70
CA GLU A 53 -3.78 -32.25 -23.49
C GLU A 53 -3.50 -31.36 -22.28
N ASP A 54 -2.26 -30.88 -22.13
CA ASP A 54 -1.87 -29.95 -21.07
C ASP A 54 -2.61 -28.61 -21.17
N LEU A 55 -2.79 -28.09 -22.39
CA LEU A 55 -3.55 -26.86 -22.64
C LEU A 55 -5.01 -27.02 -22.19
N LEU A 56 -5.67 -28.11 -22.59
CA LEU A 56 -7.04 -28.42 -22.15
C LEU A 56 -7.12 -28.57 -20.62
N GLY A 57 -6.12 -29.20 -20.00
CA GLY A 57 -6.03 -29.31 -18.55
C GLY A 57 -5.93 -27.94 -17.87
N LYS A 58 -5.10 -27.04 -18.40
CA LYS A 58 -4.98 -25.67 -17.90
C LYS A 58 -6.26 -24.86 -18.11
N GLU A 59 -6.93 -24.99 -19.25
CA GLU A 59 -8.22 -24.35 -19.52
C GLU A 59 -9.29 -24.78 -18.53
N LEU A 60 -9.37 -26.09 -18.22
CA LEU A 60 -10.29 -26.61 -17.22
C LEU A 60 -10.01 -26.05 -15.82
N GLN A 61 -8.74 -25.99 -15.41
CA GLN A 61 -8.34 -25.41 -14.13
C GLN A 61 -8.67 -23.92 -14.05
N LEU A 62 -8.48 -23.21 -15.17
CA LEU A 62 -8.80 -21.80 -15.27
C LEU A 62 -10.31 -21.57 -15.11
N VAL A 63 -11.15 -22.39 -15.74
CA VAL A 63 -12.61 -22.32 -15.58
C VAL A 63 -13.03 -22.58 -14.14
N LYS A 64 -12.49 -23.63 -13.49
CA LYS A 64 -12.75 -23.92 -12.07
C LYS A 64 -12.41 -22.74 -11.16
N THR A 65 -11.24 -22.13 -11.40
CA THR A 65 -10.79 -20.96 -10.63
C THR A 65 -11.72 -19.77 -10.83
N ARG A 66 -12.14 -19.50 -12.07
CA ARG A 66 -13.11 -18.42 -12.36
C ARG A 66 -14.44 -18.64 -11.65
N THR A 67 -14.98 -19.86 -11.66
CA THR A 67 -16.23 -20.17 -10.96
C THR A 67 -16.12 -19.92 -9.45
N LEU A 68 -15.01 -20.34 -8.84
CA LEU A 68 -14.77 -20.08 -7.40
C LEU A 68 -14.67 -18.58 -7.10
N LEU A 69 -14.01 -17.81 -7.96
CA LEU A 69 -13.91 -16.35 -7.78
C LEU A 69 -15.29 -15.69 -7.82
N VAL A 70 -16.15 -16.06 -8.77
CA VAL A 70 -17.52 -15.51 -8.86
C VAL A 70 -18.35 -15.86 -7.62
N ASP A 71 -18.24 -17.07 -7.07
CA ASP A 71 -18.90 -17.45 -5.82
C ASP A 71 -18.41 -16.61 -4.62
N MET A 72 -17.10 -16.38 -4.54
CA MET A 72 -16.51 -15.52 -3.51
C MET A 72 -16.94 -14.05 -3.65
N GLU A 73 -17.00 -13.52 -4.86
CA GLU A 73 -17.50 -12.17 -5.14
C GLU A 73 -18.95 -12.02 -4.70
N HIS A 74 -19.78 -13.02 -4.98
CA HIS A 74 -21.18 -13.03 -4.53
C HIS A 74 -21.29 -13.03 -3.00
N LYS A 75 -20.49 -13.87 -2.32
CA LYS A 75 -20.42 -13.89 -0.85
C LYS A 75 -19.98 -12.55 -0.27
N LEU A 76 -18.94 -11.93 -0.84
CA LEU A 76 -18.47 -10.61 -0.43
C LEU A 76 -19.56 -9.56 -0.59
N SER A 77 -20.25 -9.54 -1.73
CA SER A 77 -21.38 -8.65 -1.96
C SER A 77 -22.47 -8.81 -0.90
N ASN A 78 -22.86 -10.05 -0.57
CA ASN A 78 -23.84 -10.33 0.48
C ASN A 78 -23.38 -9.88 1.87
N THR A 79 -22.10 -10.04 2.21
CA THR A 79 -21.59 -9.53 3.49
C THR A 79 -21.57 -8.00 3.53
N GLN A 80 -21.28 -7.36 2.40
CA GLN A 80 -21.25 -5.90 2.30
C GLN A 80 -22.65 -5.28 2.42
N THR A 81 -23.69 -5.93 1.87
CA THR A 81 -25.07 -5.46 2.04
C THR A 81 -25.55 -5.60 3.48
N LEU A 82 -25.21 -6.70 4.15
CA LEU A 82 -25.52 -6.90 5.57
C LEU A 82 -24.85 -5.84 6.46
N LEU A 83 -23.58 -5.52 6.19
CA LEU A 83 -22.85 -4.49 6.93
C LEU A 83 -23.52 -3.11 6.80
N LYS A 84 -23.91 -2.71 5.59
CA LYS A 84 -24.64 -1.46 5.36
C LYS A 84 -25.97 -1.39 6.12
N ASP A 85 -26.71 -2.51 6.17
CA ASP A 85 -27.95 -2.59 6.94
C ASP A 85 -27.69 -2.42 8.45
N MET A 86 -26.63 -3.03 8.97
CA MET A 86 -26.24 -2.88 10.37
C MET A 86 -25.77 -1.46 10.70
N GLU A 87 -24.99 -0.82 9.82
CA GLU A 87 -24.58 0.58 9.97
C GLU A 87 -25.79 1.52 10.05
N HIS A 88 -26.76 1.33 9.16
CA HIS A 88 -28.00 2.11 9.18
C HIS A 88 -28.80 1.87 10.49
N LYS A 89 -28.90 0.62 10.95
CA LYS A 89 -29.54 0.32 12.25
C LYS A 89 -28.84 0.99 13.41
N LEU A 90 -27.50 0.95 13.45
CA LEU A 90 -26.71 1.62 14.48
C LEU A 90 -26.91 3.13 14.47
N SER A 91 -26.89 3.74 13.28
CA SER A 91 -27.16 5.16 13.12
C SER A 91 -28.55 5.53 13.65
N ASN A 92 -29.58 4.77 13.30
CA ASN A 92 -30.94 5.03 13.78
C ASN A 92 -31.05 4.89 15.30
N THR A 93 -30.41 3.87 15.89
CA THR A 93 -30.40 3.72 17.36
C THR A 93 -29.66 4.86 18.04
N GLN A 94 -28.59 5.38 17.44
CA GLN A 94 -27.86 6.53 17.98
C GLN A 94 -28.75 7.78 17.98
N THR A 95 -29.45 8.07 16.88
CA THR A 95 -30.36 9.21 16.80
C THR A 95 -31.47 9.13 17.86
N LEU A 96 -32.07 7.95 18.05
CA LEU A 96 -33.10 7.76 19.09
C LEU A 96 -32.55 8.00 20.51
N LEU A 97 -31.31 7.60 20.78
CA LEU A 97 -30.67 7.85 22.09
C LEU A 97 -30.43 9.35 22.31
N ASP A 98 -29.98 10.06 21.27
CA ASP A 98 -29.76 11.50 21.34
C ASP A 98 -31.08 12.26 21.58
N ASP A 99 -32.16 11.85 20.91
CA ASP A 99 -33.51 12.41 21.12
C ASP A 99 -34.01 12.17 22.55
N ILE A 100 -33.84 10.97 23.10
CA ILE A 100 -34.20 10.64 24.49
C ILE A 100 -33.38 11.48 25.47
N ALA A 101 -32.07 11.63 25.23
CA ALA A 101 -31.20 12.42 26.08
C ALA A 101 -31.60 13.90 26.08
N ALA A 102 -31.92 14.46 24.91
CA ALA A 102 -32.40 15.83 24.77
C ALA A 102 -33.74 16.03 25.52
N GLN A 103 -34.68 15.09 25.39
CA GLN A 103 -35.95 15.15 26.11
C GLN A 103 -35.75 15.11 27.63
N LYS A 104 -34.90 14.19 28.11
CA LYS A 104 -34.59 14.09 29.55
C LYS A 104 -33.96 15.36 30.11
N LEU A 105 -33.11 16.02 29.33
CA LEU A 105 -32.51 17.28 29.73
C LEU A 105 -33.57 18.39 29.82
N ALA A 106 -34.48 18.47 28.85
CA ALA A 106 -35.56 19.45 28.85
C ALA A 106 -36.51 19.25 30.06
N ASP A 107 -36.93 18.02 30.32
CA ASP A 107 -37.79 17.69 31.48
C ASP A 107 -37.11 18.07 32.81
N THR A 108 -35.78 17.84 32.91
CA THR A 108 -35.00 18.19 34.11
C THR A 108 -34.93 19.70 34.30
N GLN A 109 -34.69 20.45 33.22
CA GLN A 109 -34.68 21.91 33.25
C GLN A 109 -36.03 22.48 33.66
N GLU A 110 -37.13 21.97 33.11
CA GLU A 110 -38.48 22.41 33.49
C GLU A 110 -38.72 22.19 34.99
N PHE A 111 -38.37 21.00 35.51
CA PHE A 111 -38.49 20.69 36.94
C PHE A 111 -37.64 21.62 37.82
N GLU A 112 -36.40 21.91 37.42
CA GLU A 112 -35.54 22.85 38.13
C GLU A 112 -36.11 24.28 38.14
N THR A 113 -36.68 24.74 37.01
CA THR A 113 -37.30 26.06 36.93
C THR A 113 -38.52 26.18 37.86
N GLU A 114 -39.33 25.13 37.95
CA GLU A 114 -40.50 25.13 38.83
C GLU A 114 -40.10 25.05 40.31
N ILE A 115 -39.06 24.30 40.67
CA ILE A 115 -38.47 24.34 42.03
C ILE A 115 -38.02 25.75 42.39
N LEU A 116 -37.33 26.43 41.47
CA LEU A 116 -36.83 27.78 41.70
C LEU A 116 -37.99 28.77 41.91
N ARG A 117 -39.03 28.65 41.09
CA ARG A 117 -40.26 29.44 41.22
C ARG A 117 -40.94 29.21 42.56
N LEU A 118 -41.12 27.96 42.98
CA LEU A 118 -41.74 27.61 44.26
C LEU A 118 -40.92 28.13 45.45
N LYS A 119 -39.58 28.08 45.37
CA LYS A 119 -38.69 28.67 46.39
C LYS A 119 -38.89 30.18 46.52
N CYS A 120 -38.97 30.93 45.41
CA CYS A 120 -39.20 32.37 45.45
C CYS A 120 -40.55 32.72 46.11
N LEU A 121 -41.62 32.00 45.76
CA LEU A 121 -42.95 32.20 46.36
C LEU A 121 -42.95 31.93 47.87
N LEU A 122 -42.14 30.97 48.34
CA LEU A 122 -42.04 30.65 49.76
C LEU A 122 -41.30 31.75 50.54
N ALA A 123 -40.30 32.39 49.93
CA ALA A 123 -39.57 33.52 50.52
C ALA A 123 -40.48 34.74 50.71
N GLU A 124 -41.24 35.15 49.68
CA GLU A 124 -42.20 36.26 49.77
C GLU A 124 -43.24 36.05 50.90
N LYS A 125 -43.68 34.80 51.07
CA LYS A 125 -44.67 34.46 52.10
C LYS A 125 -44.09 34.47 53.52
N ASN A 126 -42.79 34.22 53.67
CA ASN A 126 -42.08 34.30 54.97
C ASN A 126 -41.74 35.75 55.36
N ASP A 127 -41.44 36.62 54.39
CA ASP A 127 -41.18 38.05 54.65
C ASP A 127 -42.42 38.80 55.13
N THR A 128 -43.61 38.33 54.75
CA THR A 128 -44.89 38.87 55.25
C THR A 128 -45.15 38.52 56.72
N ASN A 129 -44.40 37.56 57.29
CA ASN A 129 -44.67 36.99 58.62
C ASN A 129 -43.68 37.44 59.72
N ASN A 130 -42.75 38.34 59.42
CA ASN A 130 -41.76 38.84 60.39
C ASN A 130 -42.03 40.30 60.80
N TYR A 131 -43.06 40.49 61.63
CA TYR A 131 -43.13 41.60 62.59
C TYR A 131 -42.64 41.11 63.95
N ALA A 132 -41.33 40.89 64.11
CA ALA A 132 -40.69 40.84 65.43
C ALA A 132 -39.16 40.94 65.32
N LEU A 133 -38.63 42.03 65.89
CA LEU A 133 -37.25 42.27 66.36
C LEU A 133 -36.11 42.55 65.34
N VAL A 134 -35.92 43.85 65.07
CA VAL A 134 -34.78 44.70 65.52
C VAL A 134 -33.34 44.15 65.32
N VAL A 135 -32.57 44.74 64.39
CA VAL A 135 -31.34 45.57 64.55
C VAL A 135 -30.65 45.71 63.16
N SER A 136 -30.17 46.92 62.86
CA SER A 136 -29.55 47.42 61.60
C SER A 136 -27.99 47.34 61.64
N PRO A 137 -27.20 47.89 60.69
CA PRO A 137 -26.65 47.20 59.50
C PRO A 137 -25.12 47.28 59.42
N GLU A 138 -24.47 46.56 58.49
CA GLU A 138 -23.15 46.98 57.99
C GLU A 138 -22.89 46.59 56.53
N GLU A 139 -22.40 47.57 55.78
CA GLU A 139 -22.08 47.60 54.37
C GLU A 139 -20.80 46.80 54.05
N ILE A 140 -20.59 46.39 52.79
CA ILE A 140 -19.42 46.79 51.99
C ILE A 140 -19.54 46.24 50.55
N GLN A 141 -19.59 47.22 49.67
CA GLN A 141 -19.57 47.22 48.22
C GLN A 141 -18.12 47.18 47.72
N LYS A 142 -17.75 46.27 46.80
CA LYS A 142 -16.69 46.49 45.79
C LYS A 142 -16.94 45.68 44.51
N GLN A 143 -17.40 46.38 43.47
CA GLN A 143 -17.14 46.05 42.07
C GLN A 143 -16.21 47.13 41.51
N THR A 144 -15.26 46.77 40.64
CA THR A 144 -14.78 47.66 39.56
C THR A 144 -14.29 46.80 38.38
N PRO A 145 -14.47 47.24 37.11
CA PRO A 145 -14.63 46.37 35.93
C PRO A 145 -13.61 46.62 34.79
N VAL A 146 -13.89 46.01 33.62
CA VAL A 146 -13.51 46.36 32.22
C VAL A 146 -12.26 45.67 31.65
N SER A 147 -12.15 45.15 30.41
CA SER A 147 -12.99 44.51 29.36
C SER A 147 -11.98 43.94 28.30
N PRO A 148 -12.28 43.65 26.99
CA PRO A 148 -11.94 42.36 26.37
C PRO A 148 -10.98 42.48 25.16
N ALA A 149 -10.45 41.36 24.66
CA ALA A 149 -9.86 41.31 23.32
C ALA A 149 -10.24 40.01 22.59
N ARG A 150 -10.93 40.15 21.46
CA ARG A 150 -11.29 39.08 20.52
C ARG A 150 -10.11 38.80 19.57
N THR A 151 -9.70 37.53 19.50
CA THR A 151 -9.39 36.64 18.33
C THR A 151 -9.37 37.25 16.90
N PRO A 152 -8.59 36.72 15.91
CA PRO A 152 -8.86 35.35 15.41
C PRO A 152 -7.77 34.54 14.63
N VAL A 153 -8.06 33.22 14.55
CA VAL A 153 -7.78 32.25 13.47
C VAL A 153 -6.34 31.72 13.29
N SER A 154 -6.18 30.41 13.52
CA SER A 154 -6.02 29.46 12.41
C SER A 154 -6.21 28.02 12.90
N ASN A 155 -7.26 27.40 12.38
CA ASN A 155 -7.58 25.99 12.58
C ASN A 155 -6.49 25.15 11.91
N ARG A 156 -5.61 24.54 12.71
CA ARG A 156 -5.01 23.26 12.33
C ARG A 156 -5.65 22.22 13.23
N THR A 157 -6.54 21.46 12.62
CA THR A 157 -7.04 20.17 13.06
C THR A 157 -5.95 19.41 13.80
N ASN A 158 -6.24 19.03 15.04
CA ASN A 158 -5.48 18.07 15.82
C ASN A 158 -5.42 16.75 15.05
N THR A 159 -4.41 16.55 14.21
CA THR A 159 -3.96 15.22 13.84
C THR A 159 -3.09 14.75 15.00
N GLU A 160 -3.64 13.84 15.80
CA GLU A 160 -2.89 13.16 16.84
C GLU A 160 -1.70 12.44 16.18
N ASP A 161 -0.50 12.99 16.36
CA ASP A 161 0.75 12.35 15.98
C ASP A 161 0.82 11.01 16.74
N CYS A 162 0.58 9.89 16.04
CA CYS A 162 0.65 8.53 16.61
C CYS A 162 1.98 8.19 17.31
N CYS A 163 3.00 9.04 17.18
CA CYS A 163 4.35 8.79 17.67
C CYS A 163 4.96 9.94 18.51
N ARG A 164 4.23 11.00 18.90
CA ARG A 164 4.85 12.10 19.67
C ARG A 164 4.52 12.04 21.17
N ARG A 165 5.59 11.80 21.94
CA ARG A 165 5.79 12.11 23.38
C ARG A 165 5.36 11.02 24.37
N GLY A 166 6.20 9.99 24.49
CA GLY A 166 6.41 9.34 25.78
C GLY A 166 7.07 10.33 26.74
N VAL A 167 6.29 10.94 27.61
CA VAL A 167 6.78 11.73 28.75
C VAL A 167 7.57 10.79 29.66
N CYS A 168 8.89 10.95 29.72
CA CYS A 168 9.77 10.62 30.85
C CYS A 168 11.02 11.50 30.67
N SER A 169 11.12 12.57 31.47
CA SER A 169 11.99 12.61 32.66
C SER A 169 13.46 12.80 32.29
N SER A 170 13.96 13.95 32.69
CA SER A 170 15.37 14.32 32.81
C SER A 170 16.27 13.14 33.19
N GLY A 171 17.36 12.93 32.45
CA GLY A 171 18.45 12.06 32.88
C GLY A 171 19.27 11.45 31.74
N SER A 172 20.35 12.14 31.37
CA SER A 172 21.66 11.57 31.01
C SER A 172 21.74 10.37 30.03
N GLY A 173 22.34 10.65 28.87
CA GLY A 173 23.40 9.80 28.29
C GLY A 173 22.96 8.54 27.53
N THR A 174 23.07 8.62 26.21
CA THR A 174 23.21 7.48 25.27
C THR A 174 22.24 6.32 25.47
N ASP A 175 21.07 6.39 24.81
CA ASP A 175 20.61 5.24 24.03
C ASP A 175 19.63 5.68 22.94
N GLU A 176 19.79 5.08 21.77
CA GLU A 176 19.15 5.38 20.50
C GLU A 176 17.62 5.29 20.59
N SER A 177 16.91 6.20 19.91
CA SER A 177 15.45 6.38 19.87
C SER A 177 14.64 5.16 19.37
N SER A 178 14.67 4.04 20.08
CA SER A 178 13.94 2.81 19.74
C SER A 178 12.67 2.65 20.59
N ARG A 179 11.79 3.66 20.61
CA ARG A 179 10.44 3.51 21.15
C ARG A 179 9.47 3.26 20.00
N SER A 180 9.40 2.00 19.56
CA SER A 180 8.41 1.50 18.60
C SER A 180 7.00 1.70 19.15
N CYS A 181 6.15 2.43 18.41
CA CYS A 181 4.73 2.60 18.78
C CYS A 181 3.94 1.33 18.42
N VAL A 182 2.75 1.14 19.01
CA VAL A 182 1.90 -0.04 18.72
C VAL A 182 1.61 -0.23 17.23
N TYR A 183 1.46 0.87 16.48
CA TYR A 183 1.28 0.83 15.03
C TYR A 183 2.52 0.32 14.31
N HIS A 184 3.72 0.72 14.73
CA HIS A 184 4.96 0.23 14.18
C HIS A 184 5.08 -1.29 14.38
N MET A 185 4.84 -1.79 15.60
CA MET A 185 4.85 -3.23 15.88
C MET A 185 3.82 -4.00 15.05
N LEU A 186 2.61 -3.45 14.87
CA LEU A 186 1.56 -4.07 14.06
C LEU A 186 1.94 -4.13 12.59
N VAL A 187 2.46 -3.04 12.04
CA VAL A 187 2.91 -2.97 10.63
C VAL A 187 4.07 -3.95 10.39
N GLU A 188 5.05 -3.98 11.30
CA GLU A 188 6.15 -4.95 11.23
C GLU A 188 5.63 -6.40 11.24
N SER A 189 4.70 -6.71 12.14
CA SER A 189 4.10 -8.04 12.26
C SER A 189 3.27 -8.43 11.03
N LEU A 190 2.54 -7.49 10.43
CA LEU A 190 1.70 -7.73 9.26
C LEU A 190 2.50 -7.96 7.98
N VAL A 191 3.56 -7.16 7.78
CA VAL A 191 4.41 -7.25 6.59
C VAL A 191 5.47 -8.34 6.76
N GLY A 192 5.79 -8.71 8.01
CA GLY A 192 6.86 -9.63 8.35
C GLY A 192 8.25 -9.03 8.13
N MET A 193 8.38 -7.70 8.20
CA MET A 193 9.62 -6.96 7.95
C MET A 193 9.80 -5.88 9.02
N LYS A 194 11.06 -5.55 9.33
CA LYS A 194 11.42 -4.46 10.23
C LYS A 194 11.48 -3.13 9.50
N PHE A 195 11.04 -2.06 10.14
CA PHE A 195 11.06 -0.71 9.57
C PHE A 195 11.97 0.20 10.39
N THR A 196 12.71 1.09 9.74
CA THR A 196 13.52 2.10 10.41
C THR A 196 13.35 3.41 9.69
N LEU A 197 12.85 4.42 10.40
CA LEU A 197 12.71 5.76 9.84
C LEU A 197 14.09 6.41 9.78
N LYS A 198 14.45 6.95 8.62
CA LYS A 198 15.67 7.75 8.46
C LYS A 198 15.30 9.21 8.61
N ASP A 199 16.01 9.90 9.50
CA ASP A 199 15.91 11.35 9.63
C ASP A 199 16.78 11.98 8.54
N GLU A 200 16.21 12.09 7.33
CA GLU A 200 16.88 12.70 6.17
C GLU A 200 16.33 14.12 5.96
N THR A 201 17.21 15.05 5.61
CA THR A 201 16.85 16.45 5.32
C THR A 201 15.98 16.62 4.07
N GLU A 202 15.82 15.57 3.25
CA GLU A 202 15.19 15.60 1.92
C GLU A 202 13.91 14.74 1.80
N GLY A 203 13.14 14.62 2.87
CA GLY A 203 11.81 14.00 2.85
C GLY A 203 11.69 12.71 3.66
N LEU A 204 10.50 12.10 3.63
CA LEU A 204 10.20 10.89 4.38
C LEU A 204 10.95 9.69 3.80
N SER A 205 11.91 9.15 4.54
CA SER A 205 12.74 8.02 4.12
C SER A 205 12.66 6.88 5.13
N VAL A 206 12.43 5.66 4.66
CA VAL A 206 12.27 4.47 5.50
C VAL A 206 13.15 3.35 4.97
N ALA A 207 13.96 2.75 5.84
CA ALA A 207 14.65 1.48 5.60
C ALA A 207 13.76 0.32 6.03
N ILE A 208 13.78 -0.76 5.26
CA ILE A 208 13.03 -1.97 5.50
C ILE A 208 13.98 -3.17 5.43
N TYR A 209 13.92 -4.04 6.43
CA TYR A 209 14.77 -5.22 6.54
C TYR A 209 13.95 -6.48 6.82
N HIS A 210 14.17 -7.53 6.02
CA HIS A 210 13.57 -8.84 6.22
C HIS A 210 14.59 -9.80 6.85
N GLU A 211 14.45 -10.07 8.15
CA GLU A 211 15.45 -10.77 8.95
C GLU A 211 15.76 -12.19 8.45
N ALA A 212 14.76 -12.94 8.00
CA ALA A 212 14.94 -14.33 7.64
C ALA A 212 15.71 -14.53 6.33
N THR A 213 15.68 -13.55 5.41
CA THR A 213 16.44 -13.62 4.16
C THR A 213 17.63 -12.67 4.14
N GLY A 214 17.73 -11.72 5.07
CA GLY A 214 18.74 -10.64 5.00
C GLY A 214 18.51 -9.65 3.85
N TYR A 215 17.26 -9.55 3.36
CA TYR A 215 16.90 -8.60 2.31
C TYR A 215 16.69 -7.21 2.90
N ASP A 216 17.37 -6.21 2.35
CA ASP A 216 17.44 -4.84 2.85
C ASP A 216 17.22 -3.86 1.70
N PHE A 217 16.30 -2.93 1.88
CA PHE A 217 16.00 -1.85 0.95
C PHE A 217 15.44 -0.62 1.65
N SER A 218 15.38 0.51 0.95
CA SER A 218 14.76 1.75 1.43
C SER A 218 13.73 2.29 0.45
N LEU A 219 12.73 2.97 0.99
CA LEU A 219 11.74 3.75 0.25
C LEU A 219 11.84 5.22 0.68
N THR A 220 11.97 6.12 -0.29
CA THR A 220 12.00 7.57 -0.04
C THR A 220 10.84 8.24 -0.78
N TRP A 221 10.08 9.06 -0.07
CA TRP A 221 8.98 9.83 -0.65
C TRP A 221 9.52 11.12 -1.26
N LEU A 222 9.28 11.29 -2.57
CA LEU A 222 9.55 12.52 -3.29
C LEU A 222 8.23 13.25 -3.55
N GLU A 223 8.09 14.42 -2.93
CA GLU A 223 6.90 15.26 -3.10
C GLU A 223 6.97 16.01 -4.44
N GLN A 224 5.90 15.92 -5.24
CA GLN A 224 5.77 16.62 -6.52
C GLN A 224 4.43 17.39 -6.58
N PRO A 225 4.31 18.43 -7.43
CA PRO A 225 3.14 19.31 -7.46
C PRO A 225 1.80 18.62 -7.79
N ASP A 226 1.86 17.49 -8.51
CA ASP A 226 0.74 16.68 -9.01
C ASP A 226 0.54 15.36 -8.24
N GLY A 227 1.30 15.16 -7.16
CA GLY A 227 1.29 13.95 -6.33
C GLY A 227 2.70 13.39 -6.14
N GLY A 228 2.99 12.82 -4.97
CA GLY A 228 4.33 12.28 -4.71
C GLY A 228 4.55 10.85 -5.20
N GLU A 229 5.82 10.49 -5.31
CA GLU A 229 6.27 9.16 -5.72
C GLU A 229 7.19 8.54 -4.66
N TRP A 230 7.09 7.23 -4.50
CA TRP A 230 8.06 6.44 -3.77
C TRP A 230 9.23 6.06 -4.67
N VAL A 231 10.44 6.22 -4.15
CA VAL A 231 11.67 5.74 -4.77
C VAL A 231 12.20 4.55 -4.00
N TYR A 232 12.32 3.42 -4.69
CA TYR A 232 12.90 2.21 -4.15
C TYR A 232 14.39 2.11 -4.47
N ASN A 233 15.19 1.83 -3.44
CA ASN A 233 16.61 1.52 -3.54
C ASN A 233 16.92 0.30 -2.69
N TRP A 234 17.68 -0.66 -3.20
CA TRP A 234 18.06 -1.85 -2.43
C TRP A 234 19.49 -1.73 -1.90
N SER A 235 19.71 -2.30 -0.71
CA SER A 235 21.01 -2.31 -0.02
C SER A 235 21.63 -3.71 -0.06
N SER A 236 20.84 -4.75 0.19
CA SER A 236 21.28 -6.15 0.21
C SER A 236 20.17 -7.07 -0.28
N LEU A 237 20.51 -8.05 -1.13
CA LEU A 237 19.57 -9.10 -1.56
C LEU A 237 19.49 -10.27 -0.57
N GLY A 238 20.47 -10.39 0.33
CA GLY A 238 20.57 -11.52 1.25
C GLY A 238 20.56 -12.87 0.52
N THR A 239 19.71 -13.80 0.95
CA THR A 239 19.57 -15.15 0.38
C THR A 239 18.50 -15.26 -0.70
N LEU A 240 17.91 -14.16 -1.16
CA LEU A 240 16.91 -14.20 -2.22
C LEU A 240 17.53 -14.72 -3.51
N GLU A 241 17.12 -15.91 -3.94
CA GLU A 241 17.58 -16.48 -5.21
C GLU A 241 17.13 -15.61 -6.39
N VAL A 242 18.12 -15.01 -7.04
CA VAL A 242 17.97 -14.03 -8.13
C VAL A 242 17.38 -14.65 -9.40
N ASN A 243 17.28 -15.98 -9.48
CA ASN A 243 17.10 -16.74 -10.72
C ASN A 243 15.72 -16.59 -11.38
N SER A 244 14.73 -15.96 -10.75
CA SER A 244 13.46 -15.57 -11.40
C SER A 244 12.84 -14.27 -10.87
N ALA A 245 13.53 -13.61 -9.93
CA ALA A 245 13.15 -12.38 -9.25
C ALA A 245 13.41 -11.14 -10.12
N LYS A 246 12.92 -11.18 -11.37
CA LYS A 246 12.78 -10.10 -12.37
C LYS A 246 13.59 -8.84 -12.08
N LYS A 247 14.66 -8.59 -12.86
CA LYS A 247 15.48 -7.34 -13.03
C LYS A 247 15.15 -6.09 -12.22
N TRP A 248 13.87 -5.72 -12.10
CA TRP A 248 13.38 -4.59 -11.32
C TRP A 248 13.80 -4.62 -9.84
N VAL A 249 13.87 -5.79 -9.16
CA VAL A 249 14.30 -5.84 -7.74
C VAL A 249 15.73 -5.36 -7.58
N THR A 250 16.56 -5.66 -8.58
CA THR A 250 17.97 -5.23 -8.65
C THR A 250 18.15 -3.85 -9.30
N THR A 251 17.07 -3.22 -9.79
CA THR A 251 17.11 -1.88 -10.37
C THR A 251 17.06 -0.85 -9.25
N GLN A 252 18.06 0.04 -9.20
CA GLN A 252 18.06 1.17 -8.30
C GLN A 252 17.13 2.27 -8.80
N GLY A 253 16.52 3.03 -7.89
CA GLY A 253 15.71 4.19 -8.21
C GLY A 253 14.37 3.87 -8.89
N VAL A 254 13.78 2.69 -8.64
CA VAL A 254 12.45 2.36 -9.18
C VAL A 254 11.41 3.28 -8.55
N ARG A 255 10.66 4.02 -9.39
CA ARG A 255 9.65 4.97 -8.94
C ARG A 255 8.23 4.42 -9.10
N PHE A 256 7.37 4.71 -8.14
CA PHE A 256 5.96 4.34 -8.19
C PHE A 256 5.11 5.27 -7.31
N SER A 257 3.87 5.54 -7.72
CA SER A 257 2.91 6.35 -6.96
C SER A 257 2.40 5.64 -5.71
N MET A 258 1.78 6.41 -4.80
CA MET A 258 1.15 5.88 -3.58
C MET A 258 0.09 4.79 -3.87
N ASP A 259 -0.66 4.91 -4.98
CA ASP A 259 -1.68 3.92 -5.38
C ASP A 259 -1.09 2.53 -5.67
N MET A 260 0.20 2.47 -6.01
CA MET A 260 0.89 1.20 -6.29
C MET A 260 1.56 0.59 -5.04
N PHE A 261 1.50 1.25 -3.88
CA PHE A 261 2.21 0.84 -2.68
C PHE A 261 1.82 -0.56 -2.20
N SER A 262 0.52 -0.89 -2.20
CA SER A 262 0.02 -2.22 -1.83
C SER A 262 0.51 -3.31 -2.81
N MET A 263 0.50 -3.01 -4.11
CA MET A 263 1.01 -3.92 -5.14
C MET A 263 2.52 -4.14 -5.01
N PHE A 264 3.29 -3.11 -4.64
CA PHE A 264 4.73 -3.23 -4.39
C PHE A 264 5.02 -4.23 -3.26
N PHE A 265 4.41 -4.05 -2.09
CA PHE A 265 4.62 -4.97 -0.96
C PHE A 265 4.14 -6.38 -1.23
N ASN A 266 3.04 -6.55 -1.97
CA ASN A 266 2.59 -7.87 -2.42
C ASN A 266 3.62 -8.58 -3.31
N ARG A 267 4.31 -7.84 -4.18
CA ARG A 267 5.40 -8.38 -5.02
C ARG A 267 6.61 -8.78 -4.19
N ILE A 268 7.02 -7.96 -3.22
CA ILE A 268 8.14 -8.29 -2.32
C ILE A 268 7.78 -9.51 -1.44
N SER A 269 6.57 -9.57 -0.87
CA SER A 269 6.12 -10.71 -0.07
C SER A 269 6.11 -12.01 -0.90
N SER A 270 5.62 -11.94 -2.15
CA SER A 270 5.62 -13.07 -3.07
C SER A 270 7.03 -13.54 -3.43
N LEU A 271 7.98 -12.60 -3.53
CA LEU A 271 9.39 -12.90 -3.79
C LEU A 271 10.00 -13.68 -2.62
N ILE A 272 9.79 -13.20 -1.40
CA ILE A 272 10.32 -13.82 -0.18
C ILE A 272 9.74 -15.22 0.05
N LYS A 273 8.44 -15.41 -0.22
CA LYS A 273 7.78 -16.72 -0.08
C LYS A 273 8.29 -17.77 -1.06
N ARG A 274 8.79 -17.36 -2.24
CA ARG A 274 9.33 -18.29 -3.26
C ARG A 274 10.79 -18.65 -3.08
N GLY A 275 11.54 -17.87 -2.29
CA GLY A 275 12.94 -18.14 -1.95
C GLY A 275 13.14 -19.01 -0.70
N ARG A 276 12.07 -19.62 -0.18
CA ARG A 276 12.12 -20.63 0.90
C ARG A 276 11.79 -22.01 0.36
#